data_AF-A0A9P5BU32-F1
#
_entry.id   AF-A0A9P5BU32-F1
#
_cell.length_a   1.000
_cell.length_b   1.000
_cell.length_c   1.000
_cell.angle_alpha   90.00
_cell.angle_beta   90.00
_cell.angle_gamma   90.00
#
_symmetry.space_group_name_H-M   'P 1'
#
loop_
_entity.id
_entity.type
_entity.pdbx_description
1 polymer ?
#
loop_
_entity_poly.entity_id
_entity_poly.type
_entity_poly.pdbx_seq_one_letter_code
_entity_poly.pdbx_strand_id
1 'polypeptide(L)'
;MEAARELAKALHTHKLRLVYGGGIKGLMGEVARALVSLSGPDSVHGIIPEPLLSYEQSGDEEIDVNAYGRTTVVKDMHERKKRMAKEVIQGGPGGGFVALSGGYGTLEELMEITTWNQLGIHSMPVVLYNVRDYWTKLLEWIHDAVQSGFVSSANSGIIRAAMDPQDVVRALQSYQPAPGRLDLTWEDN
;
A
#
# COMPACT_ATOMS: atom_id res chain seq x y z
N MET A 1 9.52 12.57 4.77
CA MET A 1 10.43 11.62 5.44
C MET A 1 9.97 11.29 6.86
N GLU A 2 9.67 12.27 7.71
CA GLU A 2 9.19 12.00 9.10
C GLU A 2 7.96 11.08 9.15
N ALA A 3 6.90 11.37 8.39
CA ALA A 3 5.72 10.51 8.34
C ALA A 3 6.00 9.06 7.92
N ALA A 4 7.01 8.83 7.05
CA ALA A 4 7.43 7.48 6.67
C ALA A 4 8.09 6.73 7.85
N ARG A 5 8.94 7.41 8.64
CA ARG A 5 9.53 6.85 9.87
C ARG A 5 8.48 6.57 10.93
N GLU A 6 7.55 7.48 11.13
CA GLU A 6 6.48 7.31 12.11
C GLU A 6 5.53 6.17 11.72
N LEU A 7 5.25 5.99 10.43
CA LEU A 7 4.55 4.80 9.94
C LEU A 7 5.33 3.52 10.26
N ALA A 8 6.63 3.47 9.97
CA ALA A 8 7.46 2.30 10.30
C ALA A 8 7.44 1.95 11.80
N LYS A 9 7.50 2.96 12.68
CA LYS A 9 7.36 2.76 14.14
C LYS A 9 5.99 2.19 14.53
N ALA A 10 4.92 2.68 13.90
CA ALA A 10 3.58 2.15 14.14
C ALA A 10 3.44 0.70 13.67
N LEU A 11 3.99 0.36 12.49
CA LEU A 11 4.03 -1.02 11.99
C LEU A 11 4.80 -1.94 12.94
N HIS A 12 6.00 -1.54 13.37
CA HIS A 12 6.80 -2.28 14.35
C HIS A 12 6.02 -2.54 15.65
N THR A 13 5.43 -1.48 16.23
CA THR A 13 4.69 -1.55 17.50
C THR A 13 3.54 -2.56 17.43
N HIS A 14 2.88 -2.66 16.28
CA HIS A 14 1.76 -3.56 16.04
C HIS A 14 2.16 -4.90 15.38
N LYS A 15 3.47 -5.18 15.29
CA LYS A 15 4.02 -6.41 14.69
C LYS A 15 3.57 -6.64 13.24
N LEU A 16 3.33 -5.56 12.51
CA LEU A 16 3.00 -5.59 11.10
C LEU A 16 4.27 -5.66 10.25
N ARG A 17 4.18 -6.36 9.13
CA ARG A 17 5.24 -6.44 8.10
C ARG A 17 4.90 -5.53 6.93
N LEU A 18 5.89 -5.20 6.13
CA LEU A 18 5.75 -4.33 4.96
C LEU A 18 5.97 -5.11 3.67
N VAL A 19 4.99 -5.02 2.77
CA VAL A 19 5.16 -5.35 1.35
C VAL A 19 5.19 -4.03 0.58
N TYR A 20 6.17 -3.83 -0.29
CA TYR A 20 6.33 -2.55 -0.98
C TYR A 20 6.98 -2.69 -2.36
N GLY A 21 7.12 -1.56 -3.05
CA GLY A 21 7.59 -1.48 -4.43
C GLY A 21 9.08 -1.73 -4.67
N GLY A 22 9.88 -1.97 -3.62
CA GLY A 22 11.29 -2.34 -3.69
C GLY A 22 12.31 -1.21 -3.90
N GLY A 23 11.86 0.03 -4.08
CA GLY A 23 12.76 1.16 -4.29
C GLY A 23 13.49 1.65 -3.03
N ILE A 24 14.73 2.09 -3.18
CA ILE A 24 15.61 2.44 -2.04
C ILE A 24 15.67 3.95 -1.76
N LYS A 25 15.02 4.76 -2.62
CA LYS A 25 15.02 6.22 -2.54
C LYS A 25 13.67 6.77 -2.04
N GLY A 26 13.70 8.01 -1.56
CA GLY A 26 12.50 8.76 -1.15
C GLY A 26 11.72 8.09 0.00
N LEU A 27 10.40 8.30 0.02
CA LEU A 27 9.54 7.75 1.07
C LEU A 27 9.56 6.22 1.10
N MET A 28 9.70 5.60 -0.06
CA MET A 28 9.70 4.16 -0.21
C MET A 28 10.87 3.51 0.54
N GLY A 29 12.09 3.98 0.26
CA GLY A 29 13.29 3.53 0.96
C GLY A 29 13.29 3.90 2.44
N GLU A 30 12.69 5.04 2.82
CA GLU A 30 12.63 5.47 4.21
C GLU A 30 11.77 4.57 5.09
N VAL A 31 10.56 4.19 4.64
CA VAL A 31 9.70 3.27 5.41
C VAL A 31 10.39 1.90 5.54
N ALA A 32 10.94 1.38 4.44
CA ALA A 32 11.64 0.10 4.43
C ALA A 32 12.84 0.11 5.40
N ARG A 33 13.72 1.11 5.28
CA ARG A 33 14.91 1.25 6.13
C ARG A 33 14.56 1.42 7.61
N ALA A 34 13.59 2.28 7.91
CA ALA A 34 13.16 2.48 9.28
C ALA A 34 12.58 1.19 9.87
N LEU A 35 11.76 0.45 9.12
CA LEU A 35 11.16 -0.78 9.64
C LEU A 35 12.20 -1.91 9.82
N VAL A 36 13.12 -2.09 8.88
CA VAL A 36 14.23 -3.06 9.01
C VAL A 36 15.09 -2.73 10.24
N SER A 37 15.37 -1.45 10.50
CA SER A 37 16.17 -1.05 11.67
C SER A 37 15.48 -1.39 13.00
N LEU A 38 14.15 -1.50 13.01
CA LEU A 38 13.34 -1.81 14.20
C LEU A 38 13.00 -3.30 14.33
N SER A 39 12.81 -4.00 13.21
CA SER A 39 12.17 -5.33 13.17
C SER A 39 12.96 -6.39 12.39
N GLY A 40 14.12 -6.02 11.84
CA GLY A 40 15.00 -6.90 11.06
C GLY A 40 14.59 -7.06 9.59
N PRO A 41 15.46 -7.63 8.74
CA PRO A 41 15.26 -7.74 7.29
C PRO A 41 14.00 -8.51 6.87
N ASP A 42 13.58 -9.51 7.65
CA ASP A 42 12.41 -10.33 7.35
C ASP A 42 11.07 -9.60 7.53
N SER A 43 11.09 -8.42 8.15
CA SER A 43 9.90 -7.58 8.32
C SER A 43 9.50 -6.82 7.06
N VAL A 44 10.37 -6.76 6.05
CA VAL A 44 10.15 -6.03 4.80
C VAL A 44 10.36 -6.94 3.60
N HIS A 45 9.45 -6.84 2.63
CA HIS A 45 9.56 -7.50 1.33
C HIS A 45 9.28 -6.51 0.19
N GLY A 46 10.30 -6.22 -0.61
CA GLY A 46 10.20 -5.41 -1.83
C GLY A 46 9.96 -6.26 -3.07
N ILE A 47 9.11 -5.80 -3.98
CA ILE A 47 8.86 -6.47 -5.27
C ILE A 47 9.21 -5.50 -6.40
N ILE A 48 10.22 -5.87 -7.18
CA ILE A 48 10.84 -5.01 -8.20
C ILE A 48 10.66 -5.66 -9.56
N PRO A 49 10.18 -4.94 -10.59
CA PRO A 49 10.11 -5.48 -11.93
C PRO A 49 11.50 -5.37 -12.60
N GLU A 50 11.90 -6.38 -13.39
CA GLU A 50 13.20 -6.42 -14.08
C GLU A 50 13.56 -5.11 -14.79
N PRO A 51 12.66 -4.44 -15.52
CA PRO A 51 12.99 -3.19 -16.23
C PRO A 51 13.37 -2.02 -15.31
N LEU A 52 13.01 -2.04 -14.03
CA LEU A 52 13.32 -0.98 -13.07
C LEU A 52 14.55 -1.29 -12.20
N LEU A 53 15.07 -2.52 -12.23
CA LEU A 53 16.16 -2.93 -11.35
C LEU A 53 17.41 -2.05 -11.52
N SER A 54 17.77 -1.70 -12.75
CA SER A 54 18.92 -0.83 -13.05
C SER A 54 18.72 0.62 -12.58
N TYR A 55 17.48 1.09 -12.48
CA TYR A 55 17.16 2.43 -11.97
C TYR A 55 17.25 2.47 -10.45
N GLU A 56 16.82 1.40 -9.78
CA GLU A 56 16.88 1.27 -8.32
C GLU A 56 18.32 1.04 -7.82
N GLN A 57 19.18 0.38 -8.60
CA GLN A 57 20.59 0.12 -8.29
C GLN A 57 21.56 1.17 -8.88
N SER A 58 21.07 2.37 -9.18
CA SER A 58 21.86 3.39 -9.88
C SER A 58 22.87 4.10 -8.96
N GLY A 59 24.16 4.06 -9.34
CA GLY A 59 25.26 4.73 -8.63
C GLY A 59 26.00 3.77 -7.69
N ASP A 60 26.40 4.27 -6.51
CA ASP A 60 27.02 3.46 -5.44
C ASP A 60 25.97 2.84 -4.48
N GLU A 61 24.68 3.00 -4.78
CA GLU A 61 23.57 2.53 -3.93
C GLU A 61 23.05 1.19 -4.43
N GLU A 62 23.48 0.10 -3.80
CA GLU A 62 22.93 -1.23 -4.02
C GLU A 62 21.76 -1.53 -3.07
N ILE A 63 20.90 -2.46 -3.48
CA ILE A 63 19.82 -2.98 -2.65
C ILE A 63 20.43 -3.90 -1.59
N ASP A 64 20.75 -3.34 -0.42
CA ASP A 64 21.21 -4.10 0.73
C ASP A 64 20.02 -4.68 1.51
N VAL A 65 19.94 -6.01 1.57
CA VAL A 65 18.93 -6.75 2.34
C VAL A 65 18.92 -6.35 3.82
N ASN A 66 20.08 -6.01 4.39
CA ASN A 66 20.19 -5.59 5.79
C ASN A 66 19.67 -4.18 6.02
N ALA A 67 19.52 -3.38 4.97
CA ALA A 67 18.98 -2.04 5.04
C ALA A 67 17.52 -1.98 4.60
N TYR A 68 17.11 -2.75 3.58
CA TYR A 68 15.78 -2.61 2.94
C TYR A 68 14.93 -3.88 2.96
N GLY A 69 15.44 -4.96 3.53
CA GLY A 69 14.74 -6.24 3.63
C GLY A 69 14.85 -7.08 2.37
N ARG A 70 14.11 -8.19 2.35
CA ARG A 70 14.16 -9.12 1.21
C ARG A 70 13.56 -8.45 -0.03
N THR A 71 14.08 -8.80 -1.20
CA THR A 71 13.51 -8.34 -2.47
C THR A 71 13.29 -9.50 -3.43
N THR A 72 12.15 -9.48 -4.13
CA THR A 72 11.89 -10.39 -5.26
C THR A 72 11.84 -9.60 -6.56
N VAL A 73 12.58 -10.08 -7.56
CA VAL A 73 12.51 -9.56 -8.93
C VAL A 73 11.44 -10.32 -9.71
N VAL A 74 10.59 -9.60 -10.44
CA VAL A 74 9.50 -10.15 -11.27
C VAL A 74 9.61 -9.62 -12.69
N LYS A 75 8.95 -10.28 -13.65
CA LYS A 75 9.12 -9.98 -15.07
C LYS A 75 8.65 -8.57 -15.45
N ASP A 76 7.49 -8.16 -14.95
CA ASP A 76 6.82 -6.93 -15.38
C ASP A 76 5.98 -6.27 -14.27
N MET A 77 5.42 -5.10 -14.59
CA MET A 77 4.60 -4.31 -13.66
C MET A 77 3.31 -5.01 -13.25
N HIS A 78 2.71 -5.84 -14.11
CA HIS A 78 1.47 -6.55 -13.77
C HIS A 78 1.76 -7.64 -12.75
N GLU A 79 2.81 -8.43 -12.97
CA GLU A 79 3.27 -9.43 -12.01
C GLU A 79 3.65 -8.78 -10.67
N ARG A 80 4.30 -7.62 -10.70
CA ARG A 80 4.64 -6.83 -9.50
C ARG A 80 3.40 -6.49 -8.68
N LYS A 81 2.40 -5.84 -9.29
CA LYS A 81 1.17 -5.43 -8.60
C LYS A 81 0.38 -6.64 -8.09
N LYS A 82 0.23 -7.69 -8.93
CA LYS A 82 -0.44 -8.94 -8.56
C LYS A 82 0.25 -9.60 -7.35
N ARG A 83 1.58 -9.66 -7.33
CA ARG A 83 2.34 -10.26 -6.23
C ARG A 83 2.25 -9.45 -4.94
N MET A 84 2.40 -8.11 -5.02
CA MET A 84 2.24 -7.22 -3.86
C MET A 84 0.85 -7.39 -3.23
N ALA A 85 -0.20 -7.35 -4.05
CA ALA A 85 -1.57 -7.52 -3.58
C ALA A 85 -1.80 -8.91 -2.98
N LYS A 86 -1.33 -9.98 -3.64
CA LYS A 86 -1.47 -11.35 -3.16
C LYS A 86 -0.84 -11.53 -1.78
N GLU A 87 0.36 -11.01 -1.56
CA GLU A 87 1.03 -11.13 -0.26
C GLU A 87 0.30 -10.36 0.84
N VAL A 88 -0.20 -9.15 0.55
CA VAL A 88 -1.02 -8.39 1.50
C VAL A 88 -2.29 -9.16 1.85
N ILE A 89 -2.99 -9.70 0.84
CA ILE A 89 -4.24 -10.47 1.03
C ILE A 89 -3.99 -11.74 1.86
N GLN A 90 -2.89 -12.45 1.59
CA GLN A 90 -2.50 -13.65 2.33
C GLN A 90 -2.03 -13.37 3.75
N GLY A 91 -1.62 -12.13 4.06
CA GLY A 91 -1.24 -11.69 5.41
C GLY A 91 -2.38 -11.77 6.43
N GLY A 92 -3.63 -11.82 5.97
CA GLY A 92 -4.81 -12.01 6.82
C GLY A 92 -5.29 -10.75 7.54
N PRO A 93 -6.16 -10.89 8.56
CA PRO A 93 -6.78 -9.77 9.25
C PRO A 93 -5.76 -8.82 9.90
N GLY A 94 -6.05 -7.51 9.87
CA GLY A 94 -5.18 -6.46 10.41
C GLY A 94 -4.13 -5.95 9.42
N GLY A 95 -4.02 -6.55 8.23
CA GLY A 95 -3.28 -6.01 7.09
C GLY A 95 -4.15 -5.17 6.14
N GLY A 96 -3.52 -4.58 5.13
CA GLY A 96 -4.21 -3.84 4.07
C GLY A 96 -3.27 -2.94 3.28
N PHE A 97 -3.84 -2.09 2.44
CA PHE A 97 -3.11 -1.22 1.52
C PHE A 97 -3.03 0.20 2.09
N VAL A 98 -1.84 0.78 2.11
CA VAL A 98 -1.61 2.15 2.62
C VAL A 98 -0.88 2.97 1.56
N ALA A 99 -1.48 4.08 1.15
CA ALA A 99 -0.86 5.06 0.28
C ALA A 99 -0.35 6.24 1.12
N LEU A 100 0.98 6.34 1.25
CA LEU A 100 1.65 7.61 1.59
C LEU A 100 1.54 8.60 0.43
N SER A 101 1.97 9.85 0.64
CA SER A 101 2.11 10.83 -0.44
C SER A 101 2.93 10.25 -1.60
N GLY A 102 2.44 10.37 -2.83
CA GLY A 102 3.08 9.78 -4.00
C GLY A 102 2.49 10.32 -5.30
N GLY A 103 3.21 10.15 -6.41
CA GLY A 103 2.80 10.64 -7.72
C GLY A 103 1.82 9.71 -8.43
N TYR A 104 1.81 9.79 -9.77
CA TYR A 104 0.91 9.01 -10.62
C TYR A 104 1.00 7.49 -10.42
N GLY A 105 2.20 6.95 -10.20
CA GLY A 105 2.36 5.51 -9.96
C GLY A 105 1.62 5.05 -8.69
N THR A 106 1.76 5.80 -7.58
CA THR A 106 1.04 5.51 -6.34
C THR A 106 -0.47 5.65 -6.50
N LEU A 107 -0.92 6.66 -7.26
CA LEU A 107 -2.33 6.86 -7.54
C LEU A 107 -2.92 5.71 -8.38
N GLU A 108 -2.17 5.23 -9.39
CA GLU A 108 -2.57 4.10 -10.23
C GLU A 108 -2.72 2.81 -9.40
N GLU A 109 -1.71 2.49 -8.58
CA GLU A 109 -1.74 1.32 -7.69
C GLU A 109 -2.90 1.42 -6.68
N LEU A 110 -3.14 2.60 -6.11
CA LEU A 110 -4.25 2.87 -5.18
C LEU A 110 -5.61 2.64 -5.84
N MET A 111 -5.83 3.16 -7.05
CA MET A 111 -7.11 3.02 -7.73
C MET A 111 -7.37 1.59 -8.20
N GLU A 112 -6.32 0.85 -8.57
CA GLU A 112 -6.42 -0.56 -8.93
C GLU A 112 -6.91 -1.40 -7.74
N ILE A 113 -6.25 -1.32 -6.58
CA ILE A 113 -6.68 -2.08 -5.39
C ILE A 113 -8.03 -1.59 -4.83
N THR A 114 -8.39 -0.33 -5.04
CA THR A 114 -9.72 0.19 -4.69
C THR A 114 -10.79 -0.46 -5.56
N THR A 115 -10.53 -0.56 -6.87
CA THR A 115 -11.42 -1.21 -7.82
C THR A 115 -11.52 -2.70 -7.53
N TRP A 116 -10.42 -3.36 -7.16
CA TRP A 116 -10.44 -4.77 -6.79
C TRP A 116 -11.26 -5.02 -5.52
N ASN A 117 -11.14 -4.14 -4.52
CA ASN A 117 -12.02 -4.18 -3.35
C ASN A 117 -13.50 -4.06 -3.78
N GLN A 118 -13.84 -3.06 -4.60
CA GLN A 118 -15.21 -2.84 -5.09
C GLN A 118 -15.79 -4.07 -5.80
N LEU A 119 -14.98 -4.76 -6.59
CA LEU A 119 -15.35 -5.98 -7.31
C LEU A 119 -15.43 -7.23 -6.41
N GLY A 120 -15.05 -7.14 -5.14
CA GLY A 120 -15.07 -8.26 -4.20
C GLY A 120 -13.87 -9.21 -4.29
N ILE A 121 -12.83 -8.87 -5.06
CA ILE A 121 -11.59 -9.67 -5.21
C ILE A 121 -10.83 -9.80 -3.90
N HIS A 122 -10.89 -8.76 -3.07
CA HIS A 122 -10.38 -8.83 -1.71
C HIS A 122 -11.26 -8.01 -0.77
N SER A 123 -11.09 -8.26 0.52
CA SER A 123 -11.77 -7.55 1.60
C SER A 123 -10.82 -6.69 2.43
N MET A 124 -9.59 -6.50 1.95
CA MET A 124 -8.58 -5.69 2.64
C MET A 124 -8.91 -4.18 2.62
N PRO A 125 -8.66 -3.47 3.72
CA PRO A 125 -8.78 -2.01 3.77
C PRO A 125 -7.85 -1.30 2.80
N VAL A 126 -8.28 -0.13 2.35
CA VAL A 126 -7.50 0.81 1.58
C VAL A 126 -7.41 2.13 2.34
N VAL A 127 -6.19 2.55 2.67
CA VAL A 127 -5.95 3.70 3.54
C VAL A 127 -5.12 4.76 2.81
N LEU A 128 -5.63 5.98 2.76
CA LEU A 128 -4.88 7.18 2.38
C LEU A 128 -4.26 7.80 3.63
N TYR A 129 -2.94 7.72 3.76
CA TYR A 129 -2.24 8.42 4.85
C TYR A 129 -2.04 9.90 4.46
N ASN A 130 -2.97 10.75 4.90
CA ASN A 130 -3.15 12.13 4.47
C ASN A 130 -2.24 13.12 5.21
N VAL A 131 -0.93 12.99 5.00
CA VAL A 131 0.07 13.85 5.61
C VAL A 131 -0.05 15.28 5.08
N ARG A 132 -0.30 16.24 5.96
CA ARG A 132 -0.42 17.68 5.62
C ARG A 132 -1.39 17.93 4.46
N ASP A 133 -2.55 17.26 4.51
CA ASP A 133 -3.64 17.43 3.54
C ASP A 133 -3.30 17.08 2.09
N TYR A 134 -2.24 16.29 1.87
CA TYR A 134 -1.79 15.90 0.53
C TYR A 134 -2.87 15.24 -0.33
N TRP A 135 -3.68 14.35 0.25
CA TRP A 135 -4.74 13.61 -0.41
C TRP A 135 -6.13 14.27 -0.31
N THR A 136 -6.24 15.44 0.32
CA THR A 136 -7.54 16.11 0.56
C THR A 136 -8.30 16.38 -0.75
N LYS A 137 -7.62 16.79 -1.82
CA LYS A 137 -8.27 16.98 -3.13
C LYS A 137 -8.75 15.70 -3.80
N LEU A 138 -8.07 14.58 -3.54
CA LEU A 138 -8.55 13.28 -4.02
C LEU A 138 -9.79 12.83 -3.25
N LEU A 139 -9.81 13.04 -1.92
CA LEU A 139 -10.96 12.73 -1.08
C LEU A 139 -12.19 13.57 -1.45
N GLU A 140 -12.01 14.86 -1.75
CA GLU A 140 -13.06 15.73 -2.31
C GLU A 140 -13.59 15.18 -3.65
N TRP A 141 -12.70 14.78 -4.57
CA TRP A 141 -13.12 14.18 -5.84
C TRP A 141 -13.92 12.87 -5.65
N ILE A 142 -13.51 12.00 -4.71
CA ILE A 142 -14.27 10.77 -4.39
C ILE A 142 -15.66 11.13 -3.87
N HIS A 143 -15.76 12.14 -2.99
CA HIS A 143 -17.03 12.63 -2.49
C HIS A 143 -17.95 13.09 -3.64
N ASP A 144 -17.43 13.91 -4.55
CA ASP A 144 -18.18 14.41 -5.71
C ASP A 144 -18.61 13.28 -6.66
N ALA A 145 -17.76 12.26 -6.84
CA ALA A 145 -18.09 11.07 -7.63
C ALA A 145 -19.22 10.25 -7.00
N VAL A 146 -19.30 10.21 -5.67
CA VAL A 146 -20.43 9.60 -4.93
C VAL A 146 -21.70 10.43 -5.11
N GLN A 147 -21.63 11.76 -4.94
CA GLN A 147 -22.78 12.65 -5.13
C GLN A 147 -23.32 12.59 -6.57
N SER A 148 -22.43 12.42 -7.53
CA SER A 148 -22.76 12.31 -8.96
C SER A 148 -23.21 10.90 -9.38
N GLY A 149 -23.16 9.91 -8.48
CA GLY A 149 -23.60 8.54 -8.73
C GLY A 149 -22.62 7.66 -9.54
N PHE A 150 -21.40 8.13 -9.79
CA PHE A 150 -20.35 7.31 -10.42
C PHE A 150 -19.74 6.30 -9.45
N VAL A 151 -19.75 6.61 -8.15
CA VAL A 151 -19.41 5.70 -7.06
C VAL A 151 -20.66 5.50 -6.22
N SER A 152 -21.02 4.25 -5.91
CA SER A 152 -22.17 4.00 -5.05
C SER A 152 -21.93 4.50 -3.63
N SER A 153 -22.97 4.94 -2.93
CA SER A 153 -22.87 5.36 -1.52
C SER A 153 -22.37 4.21 -0.63
N ALA A 154 -22.72 2.96 -0.95
CA ALA A 154 -22.20 1.77 -0.28
C ALA A 154 -20.67 1.63 -0.39
N ASN A 155 -20.09 2.02 -1.54
CA ASN A 155 -18.65 1.92 -1.81
C ASN A 155 -17.86 3.15 -1.32
N SER A 156 -18.53 4.21 -0.86
CA SER A 156 -17.87 5.44 -0.37
C SER A 156 -16.86 5.19 0.75
N GLY A 157 -17.05 4.12 1.53
CA GLY A 157 -16.18 3.74 2.66
C GLY A 157 -15.02 2.80 2.31
N ILE A 158 -14.80 2.46 1.03
CA ILE A 158 -13.69 1.58 0.61
C ILE A 158 -12.34 2.23 0.92
N ILE A 159 -12.17 3.50 0.55
CA ILE A 159 -10.99 4.29 0.88
C ILE A 159 -11.23 5.00 2.21
N ARG A 160 -10.31 4.82 3.17
CA ARG A 160 -10.32 5.55 4.45
C ARG A 160 -9.16 6.52 4.53
N ALA A 161 -9.41 7.73 4.97
CA ALA A 161 -8.35 8.68 5.30
C ALA A 161 -7.81 8.41 6.72
N ALA A 162 -6.51 8.56 6.89
CA ALA A 162 -5.82 8.54 8.17
C ALA A 162 -4.92 9.77 8.28
N MET A 163 -4.92 10.46 9.42
CA MET A 163 -4.15 11.71 9.59
C MET A 163 -2.81 11.48 10.29
N ASP A 164 -2.71 10.41 11.06
CA ASP A 164 -1.49 10.00 11.76
C ASP A 164 -1.23 8.47 11.62
N PRO A 165 -0.05 7.96 12.00
CA PRO A 165 0.27 6.55 11.87
C PRO A 165 -0.63 5.61 12.68
N GLN A 166 -1.15 6.08 13.82
CA GLN A 166 -2.03 5.29 14.67
C GLN A 166 -3.42 5.21 14.04
N ASP A 167 -3.89 6.29 13.40
CA ASP A 167 -5.08 6.25 12.54
C ASP A 167 -4.93 5.24 11.42
N VAL A 168 -3.75 5.15 10.77
CA VAL A 168 -3.50 4.14 9.73
C VAL A 168 -3.74 2.75 10.28
N VAL A 169 -3.11 2.41 11.41
CA VAL A 169 -3.27 1.08 12.03
C VAL A 169 -4.72 0.82 12.45
N ARG A 170 -5.41 1.80 13.05
CA ARG A 170 -6.83 1.67 13.41
C ARG A 170 -7.69 1.42 12.18
N ALA A 171 -7.46 2.15 11.09
CA ALA A 171 -8.20 2.00 9.84
C ALA A 171 -7.98 0.61 9.21
N LEU A 172 -6.77 0.05 9.31
CA LEU A 172 -6.47 -1.31 8.87
C LEU A 172 -7.22 -2.37 9.71
N GLN A 173 -7.36 -2.15 11.01
CA GLN A 173 -7.94 -3.14 11.92
C GLN A 173 -9.47 -3.08 12.02
N SER A 174 -10.08 -1.91 11.83
CA SER A 174 -11.52 -1.69 12.01
C SER A 174 -12.33 -1.73 10.70
N TYR A 175 -11.71 -2.11 9.58
CA TYR A 175 -12.38 -2.07 8.29
C TYR A 175 -13.43 -3.15 8.16
N GLN A 176 -14.57 -2.76 7.58
CA GLN A 176 -15.63 -3.68 7.17
C GLN A 176 -15.86 -3.47 5.68
N PRO A 177 -15.88 -4.55 4.87
CA PRO A 177 -16.11 -4.42 3.44
C PRO A 177 -17.46 -3.80 3.11
N ALA A 178 -17.49 -3.03 2.02
CA ALA A 178 -18.73 -2.43 1.54
C ALA A 178 -19.77 -3.53 1.20
N PRO A 179 -21.07 -3.30 1.47
CA PRO A 179 -22.12 -4.24 1.07
C PRO A 179 -22.36 -4.21 -0.44
N GLY A 180 -22.86 -5.30 -1.02
CA GLY A 180 -23.30 -5.35 -2.42
C GLY A 180 -22.18 -5.46 -3.46
N ARG A 181 -21.00 -5.96 -3.06
CA ARG A 181 -19.87 -6.24 -3.96
C ARG A 181 -20.12 -7.52 -4.76
N LEU A 182 -19.42 -7.67 -5.88
CA LEU A 182 -19.63 -8.77 -6.83
C LEU A 182 -19.00 -10.12 -6.40
N ASP A 183 -18.21 -10.13 -5.32
CA ASP A 183 -17.50 -11.31 -4.79
C ASP A 183 -16.74 -12.11 -5.86
N LEU A 184 -16.04 -11.42 -6.77
CA LEU A 184 -15.22 -12.04 -7.81
C LEU A 184 -13.93 -12.62 -7.25
N THR A 185 -13.38 -13.64 -7.90
CA THR A 185 -12.03 -14.18 -7.61
C THR A 185 -11.16 -14.17 -8.86
N TRP A 186 -9.96 -13.59 -8.76
CA TRP A 186 -8.89 -13.79 -9.75
C TRP A 186 -8.01 -14.98 -9.33
N GLU A 187 -8.60 -16.17 -9.23
CA GLU A 187 -7.79 -17.38 -9.32
C GLU A 187 -7.53 -17.64 -10.81
N ASP A 188 -6.27 -17.93 -11.15
CA ASP A 188 -5.90 -18.32 -12.50
C ASP A 188 -6.64 -19.64 -12.80
N ASN A 189 -7.64 -19.60 -13.70
CA ASN A 189 -8.17 -20.82 -14.34
C ASN A 189 -7.07 -21.46 -15.21
#